data_AF-A0A7V8Z691-F1
#
_entry.id   AF-A0A7V8Z691-F1
#
_cell.length_a   1.000
_cell.length_b   1.000
_cell.length_c   1.000
_cell.angle_alpha   90.00
_cell.angle_beta   90.00
_cell.angle_gamma   90.00
#
_symmetry.space_group_name_H-M   'P 1'
#
loop_
_entity.id
_entity.type
_entity.pdbx_description
1 polymer ?
#
loop_
_entity_poly.entity_id
_entity_poly.type
_entity_poly.pdbx_seq_one_letter_code
_entity_poly.pdbx_strand_id
1 'polypeptide(L)'
;MARTQVYLRGEELELLERVGRVTGASRSELIRRAIQRTYGETSKADKLRALEASAGSWRGRNFTGTEYVDTIRGDLGERLRRLGFE
;
A
#
# COMPACT_ATOMS: atom_id res chain seq x y z
N MET A 1 -19.34 -13.47 -15.19
CA MET A 1 -18.92 -12.04 -15.19
C MET A 1 -20.06 -11.20 -15.72
N ALA A 2 -20.32 -10.04 -15.12
CA ALA A 2 -21.21 -9.03 -15.69
C ALA A 2 -20.43 -8.11 -16.63
N ARG A 3 -21.06 -7.65 -17.73
CA ARG A 3 -20.48 -6.66 -18.64
C ARG A 3 -20.91 -5.27 -18.20
N THR A 4 -19.94 -4.40 -17.95
CA THR A 4 -20.17 -3.01 -17.54
C THR A 4 -19.41 -2.08 -18.48
N GLN A 5 -20.06 -1.00 -18.92
CA GLN A 5 -19.42 0.05 -19.70
C GLN A 5 -18.82 1.09 -18.74
N VAL A 6 -17.58 1.49 -19.01
CA VAL A 6 -16.85 2.49 -18.22
C VAL A 6 -16.34 3.54 -19.21
N TYR A 7 -16.55 4.82 -18.89
CA TYR A 7 -15.99 5.92 -19.65
C TYR A 7 -14.57 6.19 -19.17
N LEU A 8 -13.64 6.32 -20.12
CA LEU A 8 -12.24 6.61 -19.88
C LEU A 8 -11.82 7.80 -20.73
N ARG A 9 -10.93 8.62 -20.21
CA ARG A 9 -10.31 9.73 -20.93
C ARG A 9 -9.21 9.21 -21.85
N GLY A 10 -8.78 10.03 -22.81
CA GLY A 10 -7.76 9.65 -23.79
C GLY A 10 -6.45 9.22 -23.13
N GLU A 11 -6.00 9.97 -22.13
CA GLU A 11 -4.79 9.69 -21.36
C GLU A 11 -4.85 8.35 -20.60
N GLU A 12 -6.04 7.96 -20.14
CA GLU A 12 -6.26 6.69 -19.44
C GLU A 12 -6.18 5.51 -20.42
N LEU A 13 -6.72 5.68 -21.63
CA LEU A 13 -6.60 4.69 -22.70
C LEU A 13 -5.15 4.50 -23.14
N GLU A 14 -4.40 5.58 -23.34
CA GLU A 14 -2.99 5.54 -23.70
C GLU A 14 -2.14 4.85 -22.62
N LEU A 15 -2.44 5.11 -21.34
CA LEU A 15 -1.79 4.43 -20.23
C LEU A 15 -2.05 2.91 -20.27
N LEU A 16 -3.31 2.50 -20.44
CA LEU A 16 -3.68 1.08 -20.53
C LEU A 16 -3.02 0.39 -21.72
N GLU A 17 -2.93 1.06 -22.88
CA GLU A 17 -2.23 0.51 -24.04
C GLU A 17 -0.74 0.31 -23.79
N ARG A 18 -0.06 1.32 -23.24
CA ARG A 18 1.36 1.26 -22.93
C ARG A 18 1.67 0.09 -21.99
N VAL A 19 0.90 -0.03 -20.91
CA VAL A 19 1.06 -1.12 -19.94
C VAL A 19 0.68 -2.47 -20.57
N GLY A 20 -0.35 -2.51 -21.41
CA GLY A 20 -0.74 -3.71 -22.15
C GLY A 20 0.36 -4.24 -23.06
N ARG A 21 1.07 -3.36 -23.77
CA ARG A 21 2.22 -3.74 -24.62
C ARG A 21 3.37 -4.33 -23.81
N VAL A 22 3.64 -3.78 -22.62
CA VAL A 22 4.73 -4.27 -21.76
C VAL A 22 4.37 -5.59 -21.07
N THR A 23 3.11 -5.75 -20.66
CA THR A 23 2.68 -6.89 -19.81
C THR A 23 2.02 -8.03 -20.58
N GLY A 24 1.64 -7.81 -21.85
CA GLY A 24 0.82 -8.72 -22.65
C GLY A 24 -0.64 -8.83 -22.18
N ALA A 25 -1.05 -8.05 -21.17
CA ALA A 25 -2.40 -8.12 -20.60
C ALA A 25 -3.42 -7.32 -21.44
N SER A 26 -4.66 -7.82 -21.51
CA SER A 26 -5.76 -7.09 -22.16
C SER A 26 -6.20 -5.88 -21.33
N ARG A 27 -6.82 -4.88 -21.98
CA ARG A 27 -7.36 -3.69 -21.29
C ARG A 27 -8.30 -4.07 -20.14
N SER A 28 -9.22 -5.02 -20.36
CA SER A 28 -10.14 -5.49 -19.33
C SER A 28 -9.41 -6.14 -18.14
N GLU A 29 -8.31 -6.85 -18.39
CA GLU A 29 -7.51 -7.44 -17.32
C GLU A 29 -6.77 -6.37 -16.51
N LEU A 30 -6.20 -5.36 -17.17
CA LEU A 30 -5.56 -4.24 -16.49
C LEU A 30 -6.55 -3.44 -15.63
N ILE A 31 -7.77 -3.21 -16.13
CA ILE A 31 -8.85 -2.57 -15.36
C ILE A 31 -9.22 -3.43 -14.15
N ARG A 32 -9.35 -4.76 -14.31
CA ARG A 32 -9.61 -5.66 -13.17
C ARG A 32 -8.51 -5.62 -12.12
N ARG A 33 -7.24 -5.64 -12.53
CA ARG A 33 -6.10 -5.51 -11.62
C ARG A 33 -6.12 -4.17 -10.89
N ALA A 34 -6.46 -3.08 -11.58
CA ALA A 34 -6.60 -1.77 -10.95
C ALA A 34 -7.72 -1.77 -9.91
N ILE A 35 -8.89 -2.34 -10.23
CA ILE A 35 -10.02 -2.45 -9.29
C ILE A 35 -9.61 -3.31 -8.08
N GLN A 36 -9.00 -4.48 -8.27
CA GLN A 36 -8.57 -5.32 -7.14
C GLN A 36 -7.46 -4.66 -6.32
N ARG A 37 -6.53 -3.95 -6.95
CA ARG A 37 -5.47 -3.24 -6.21
C ARG A 37 -6.05 -2.10 -5.36
N THR A 38 -7.06 -1.40 -5.87
CA THR A 38 -7.63 -0.20 -5.20
C THR A 38 -8.73 -0.55 -4.21
N TYR A 39 -9.62 -1.47 -4.58
CA TYR A 39 -10.84 -1.82 -3.83
C TYR A 39 -10.90 -3.28 -3.42
N GLY A 40 -9.96 -4.12 -3.88
CA GLY A 40 -9.89 -5.50 -3.45
C GLY A 40 -9.39 -5.59 -2.02
N GLU A 41 -9.89 -6.58 -1.30
CA GLU A 41 -9.32 -6.94 0.00
C GLU A 41 -7.96 -7.59 -0.23
N THR A 42 -6.96 -7.18 0.56
CA THR A 42 -5.67 -7.87 0.54
C THR A 42 -5.89 -9.33 0.92
N SER A 43 -5.63 -10.24 -0.02
CA SER A 43 -5.84 -11.66 0.22
C SER A 43 -4.92 -12.13 1.34
N LYS A 44 -5.29 -13.25 2.00
CA LYS A 44 -4.42 -13.86 3.00
C LYS A 44 -3.01 -14.15 2.45
N ALA A 45 -2.93 -14.57 1.18
CA ALA A 45 -1.66 -14.83 0.51
C ALA A 45 -0.83 -13.55 0.31
N ASP A 46 -1.47 -12.44 -0.07
CA ASP A 46 -0.76 -11.16 -0.24
C ASP A 46 -0.27 -10.62 1.11
N LYS A 47 -1.06 -10.79 2.18
CA LYS A 47 -0.66 -10.45 3.56
C LYS A 47 0.55 -11.29 4.00
N LEU A 48 0.53 -12.59 3.75
CA LEU A 48 1.65 -13.49 4.05
C LEU A 48 2.92 -13.07 3.30
N ARG A 49 2.82 -12.81 1.99
CA ARG A 49 3.97 -12.33 1.21
C ARG A 49 4.52 -11.01 1.72
N ALA A 50 3.67 -10.09 2.16
CA ALA A 50 4.11 -8.82 2.76
C ALA A 50 4.83 -9.04 4.11
N LEU A 51 4.37 -9.99 4.94
CA LEU A 51 5.03 -10.37 6.19
C LEU A 51 6.41 -11.00 5.92
N GLU A 52 6.51 -11.90 4.94
CA GLU A 52 7.78 -12.52 4.54
C GLU A 52 8.76 -11.47 3.99
N ALA A 53 8.29 -10.59 3.09
CA ALA A 53 9.12 -9.54 2.50
C ALA A 53 9.60 -8.51 3.53
N SER A 54 8.84 -8.29 4.62
CA SER A 54 9.22 -7.37 5.69
C SER A 54 10.06 -8.04 6.79
N ALA A 55 10.22 -9.37 6.77
CA ALA A 55 11.00 -10.10 7.76
C ALA A 55 12.46 -9.62 7.78
N GLY A 56 12.92 -9.18 8.94
CA GLY A 56 14.29 -8.65 9.09
C GLY A 56 14.47 -7.19 8.68
N SER A 57 13.41 -6.44 8.35
CA SER A 57 13.47 -4.98 8.10
C SER A 57 14.03 -4.15 9.28
N TRP A 58 14.10 -4.77 10.46
CA TRP A 58 14.63 -4.21 11.71
C TRP A 58 16.02 -4.77 12.07
N ARG A 59 16.57 -5.68 11.28
CA ARG A 59 17.90 -6.26 11.52
C ARG A 59 18.98 -5.19 11.29
N GLY A 60 19.96 -5.13 12.18
CA GLY A 60 21.11 -4.22 12.04
C GLY A 60 20.80 -2.75 12.37
N ARG A 61 19.66 -2.47 13.01
CA ARG A 61 19.41 -1.13 13.56
C ARG A 61 20.10 -0.99 14.90
N ASN A 62 20.72 0.17 15.12
CA ASN A 62 21.47 0.49 16.35
C ASN A 62 20.58 1.12 17.44
N PHE A 63 19.26 1.01 17.29
CA PHE A 63 18.28 1.52 18.24
C PHE A 63 17.26 0.42 18.55
N THR A 64 16.76 0.45 19.77
CA THR A 64 15.68 -0.37 20.28
C THR A 64 14.34 0.09 19.71
N GLY A 65 13.34 -0.79 19.78
CA GLY A 65 11.97 -0.44 19.42
C GLY A 65 11.42 0.74 20.25
N THR A 66 11.81 0.84 21.52
CA THR A 66 11.41 1.94 22.41
C THR A 66 11.98 3.27 21.92
N GLU A 67 13.29 3.34 21.64
CA GLU A 67 13.93 4.55 21.11
C GLU A 67 13.29 4.98 19.78
N TYR A 68 12.99 4.03 18.90
CA TYR A 68 12.26 4.34 17.67
C TYR A 68 10.87 4.92 17.94
N VAL A 69 10.10 4.32 18.84
CA VAL A 69 8.77 4.79 19.20
C VAL A 69 8.82 6.20 19.80
N ASP A 70 9.83 6.49 20.61
CA ASP A 70 10.03 7.81 21.21
C ASP A 70 10.37 8.86 20.13
N THR A 71 11.19 8.51 19.13
CA THR A 71 11.45 9.43 17.99
C THR A 71 10.20 9.73 17.16
N ILE A 72 9.31 8.75 16.96
CA ILE A 72 8.09 8.93 16.15
C ILE A 72 7.02 9.69 16.93
N ARG A 73 6.85 9.37 18.21
CA ARG A 73 5.77 9.93 19.03
C ARG A 73 6.14 11.29 19.62
N GLY A 74 7.41 11.65 19.65
CA GLY A 74 7.89 12.85 20.33
C GLY A 74 7.94 12.67 21.85
N ASP A 75 8.28 13.75 22.56
CA ASP A 75 8.47 13.74 24.01
C ASP A 75 7.21 13.26 24.76
N LEU A 76 7.40 12.30 25.67
CA LEU A 76 6.32 11.78 26.51
C LEU A 76 5.74 12.91 27.39
N GLY A 77 6.57 13.81 27.89
CA GLY A 77 6.14 14.95 28.69
C GLY A 77 5.22 15.89 27.92
N GLU A 78 5.56 16.24 26.67
CA GLU A 78 4.69 17.03 25.79
C GLU A 78 3.34 16.34 25.53
N ARG A 79 3.36 15.02 25.38
CA ARG A 79 2.14 14.24 25.15
C ARG A 79 1.24 14.20 26.39
N LEU A 80 1.82 14.03 27.57
CA LEU A 80 1.09 14.03 28.84
C LEU A 80 0.51 15.41 29.15
N ARG A 81 1.28 16.48 28.93
CA ARG A 81 0.79 17.88 29.03
C ARG A 81 -0.40 18.14 28.12
N ARG A 82 -0.34 17.68 26.86
CA ARG A 82 -1.46 17.81 25.91
C ARG A 82 -2.71 17.04 26.33
N LEU A 83 -2.56 16.01 27.17
CA LEU A 83 -3.66 15.21 27.73
C LEU A 83 -4.10 15.69 29.12
N GLY A 84 -3.51 16.77 29.65
CA GLY A 84 -3.89 17.36 30.94
C GLY A 84 -3.33 16.65 32.17
N PHE A 85 -2.26 15.87 32.01
CA PHE A 85 -1.56 15.22 33.12
C PHE A 85 -0.19 15.89 33.36
N GLU A 86 0.11 16.20 34.63
CA GLU A 86 1.40 16.70 35.10
C GLU A 86 2.10 15.66 36.00
#